data_AF-A0A264W2K1-F1
#
_entry.id   AF-A0A264W2K1-F1
#
_cell.length_a   1.000
_cell.length_b   1.000
_cell.length_c   1.000
_cell.angle_alpha   90.00
_cell.angle_beta   90.00
_cell.angle_gamma   90.00
#
_symmetry.space_group_name_H-M   'P 1'
#
loop_
_entity.id
_entity.type
_entity.pdbx_description
1 polymer ?
#
loop_
_entity_poly.entity_id
_entity_poly.type
_entity_poly.pdbx_seq_one_letter_code
_entity_poly.pdbx_strand_id
1 'polypeptide(L)'
;MTGAGERVGKFRALEVRFLHSTPPKQTDENSEAPAYIQFSDHIITDKVSHHYHIYFGDDRAALLEELENWPTYYHSDLTGEEIAEEMIAH
;
A
#
# COMPACT_ATOMS: atom_id res chain seq x y z
N MET A 1 8.49 27.32 -31.65
CA MET A 1 8.64 25.86 -31.78
C MET A 1 8.98 25.32 -30.41
N THR A 2 8.00 24.78 -29.70
CA THR A 2 8.17 24.30 -28.32
C THR A 2 7.66 22.86 -28.31
N GLY A 3 8.58 21.93 -28.06
CA GLY A 3 8.39 20.50 -28.24
C GLY A 3 7.35 19.92 -27.29
N ALA A 4 6.48 19.09 -27.85
CA ALA A 4 5.64 18.18 -27.10
C ALA A 4 6.52 17.03 -26.57
N GLY A 5 6.74 17.01 -25.26
CA GLY A 5 7.26 15.83 -24.57
C GLY A 5 6.12 14.85 -24.34
N GLU A 6 6.04 13.84 -25.19
CA GLU A 6 5.12 12.72 -25.06
C GLU A 6 5.48 11.91 -23.81
N ARG A 7 4.74 12.11 -22.72
CA ARG A 7 4.81 11.22 -21.56
C ARG A 7 4.07 9.95 -21.91
N VAL A 8 4.81 8.95 -22.38
CA VAL A 8 4.34 7.57 -22.50
C VAL A 8 3.96 7.11 -21.09
N GLY A 9 2.67 7.17 -20.78
CA GLY A 9 2.10 6.62 -19.57
C GLY A 9 2.26 5.10 -19.62
N LYS A 10 3.26 4.59 -18.90
CA LYS A 10 3.41 3.16 -18.65
C LYS A 10 2.21 2.75 -17.79
N PHE A 11 1.26 2.02 -18.36
CA PHE A 11 0.18 1.40 -17.59
C PHE A 11 0.81 0.44 -16.58
N ARG A 12 0.87 0.84 -15.31
CA ARG A 12 1.22 -0.03 -14.17
C ARG A 12 -0.07 -0.47 -13.49
N ALA A 13 -0.03 -1.67 -12.94
CA ALA A 13 -1.13 -2.51 -12.47
C ALA A 13 -2.28 -1.77 -11.76
N LEU A 14 -3.49 -2.32 -11.93
CA LEU A 14 -4.68 -1.99 -11.12
C LEU A 14 -4.43 -2.36 -9.65
N GLU A 15 -3.76 -1.48 -8.92
CA GLU A 15 -3.82 -1.37 -7.47
C GLU A 15 -4.04 0.10 -7.16
N VAL A 16 -5.22 0.45 -6.65
CA VAL A 16 -5.37 1.76 -6.00
C VAL A 16 -4.65 1.64 -4.67
N ARG A 17 -3.35 1.92 -4.68
CA ARG A 17 -2.69 2.34 -3.44
C ARG A 17 -3.43 3.60 -3.03
N PHE A 18 -4.06 3.62 -1.86
CA PHE A 18 -4.69 4.83 -1.32
C PHE A 18 -3.58 5.84 -0.99
N LEU A 19 -3.08 6.46 -2.06
CA LEU A 19 -2.35 7.69 -2.04
C LEU A 19 -3.38 8.74 -1.66
N HIS A 20 -3.62 8.89 -0.36
CA HIS A 20 -3.76 10.24 0.16
C HIS A 20 -2.64 11.03 -0.53
N SER A 21 -3.00 12.11 -1.24
CA SER A 21 -2.08 12.85 -2.12
C SER A 21 -0.75 13.20 -1.43
N THR A 22 -0.76 13.18 -0.09
CA THR A 22 0.39 12.95 0.77
C THR A 22 0.06 11.83 1.79
N PRO A 23 0.83 10.72 1.89
CA PRO A 23 0.69 9.79 3.00
C PRO A 23 0.91 10.55 4.31
N PRO A 24 0.18 10.23 5.40
CA PRO A 24 0.36 10.92 6.67
C PRO A 24 1.82 10.80 7.09
N LYS A 25 2.48 11.94 7.27
CA LYS A 25 3.81 11.97 7.86
C LYS A 25 3.64 11.80 9.36
N GLN A 26 4.45 10.93 9.98
CA GLN A 26 4.53 10.87 11.43
C GLN A 26 4.78 12.26 12.05
N THR A 27 3.97 12.63 13.04
CA THR A 27 4.01 13.96 13.68
C THR A 27 4.60 13.95 15.09
N ASP A 28 4.88 12.77 15.64
CA ASP A 28 5.55 12.62 16.93
C ASP A 28 7.06 12.59 16.73
N GLU A 29 7.74 13.61 17.25
CA GLU A 29 9.20 13.78 17.16
C GLU A 29 9.97 12.74 18.00
N ASN A 30 9.31 12.03 18.92
CA ASN A 30 9.92 10.97 19.74
C ASN A 30 9.50 9.56 19.30
N SER A 31 8.73 9.45 18.22
CA SER A 31 8.30 8.14 17.73
C SER A 31 9.37 7.53 16.83
N GLU A 32 9.66 6.26 17.09
CA GLU A 32 10.56 5.42 16.28
C GLU A 32 9.83 4.74 15.10
N ALA A 33 8.53 4.99 14.95
CA ALA A 33 7.76 4.44 13.83
C ALA A 33 8.11 5.14 12.49
N PRO A 34 7.85 4.48 11.35
CA PRO A 34 8.22 4.99 10.04
C PRO A 34 7.53 6.31 9.69
N ALA A 35 8.22 7.21 8.98
CA ALA A 35 7.65 8.49 8.59
C ALA A 35 6.49 8.36 7.60
N TYR A 36 6.46 7.31 6.78
CA TYR A 36 5.41 7.05 5.79
C TYR A 36 4.92 5.60 5.84
N ILE A 37 3.61 5.44 5.65
CA ILE A 37 2.93 4.15 5.54
C ILE A 37 1.98 4.18 4.34
N GLN A 38 1.87 3.08 3.60
CA GLN A 38 0.89 2.86 2.53
C GLN A 38 0.13 1.57 2.81
N PHE A 39 -1.20 1.63 2.72
CA PHE A 39 -2.08 0.46 2.75
C PHE A 39 -2.51 0.09 1.33
N SER A 40 -2.57 -1.21 1.05
CA SER A 40 -3.11 -1.77 -0.19
C SER A 40 -3.89 -3.03 0.13
N ASP A 41 -5.18 -3.06 -0.18
CA ASP A 41 -6.13 -4.10 0.26
C ASP A 41 -7.13 -4.50 -0.85
N HIS A 42 -6.82 -4.17 -2.10
CA HIS A 42 -7.67 -4.35 -3.30
C HIS A 42 -9.02 -3.63 -3.27
N ILE A 43 -9.31 -2.83 -2.24
CA ILE A 43 -10.54 -2.04 -2.11
C ILE A 43 -10.26 -0.63 -2.66
N ILE A 44 -11.20 -0.08 -3.43
CA ILE A 44 -11.07 1.28 -4.03
C ILE A 44 -12.18 2.24 -3.60
N THR A 45 -12.98 1.81 -2.62
CA THR A 45 -14.17 2.48 -2.09
C THR A 45 -14.16 2.36 -0.57
N ASP A 46 -14.96 3.16 0.13
CA ASP A 46 -15.08 3.05 1.59
C ASP A 46 -15.71 1.71 2.01
N LYS A 47 -14.85 0.72 2.34
CA LYS A 47 -15.21 -0.62 2.83
C LYS A 47 -14.16 -1.10 3.83
N VAL A 48 -14.59 -1.99 4.71
CA VAL A 48 -13.70 -2.66 5.66
C VAL A 48 -12.85 -3.69 4.92
N SER A 49 -11.54 -3.68 5.20
CA SER A 49 -10.57 -4.63 4.65
C SER A 49 -10.68 -6.00 5.31
N HIS A 50 -10.57 -7.06 4.49
CA HIS A 50 -10.43 -8.44 4.94
C HIS A 50 -8.97 -8.78 5.29
N HIS A 51 -8.05 -8.37 4.42
CA HIS A 51 -6.62 -8.40 4.63
C HIS A 51 -5.97 -7.20 3.92
N TYR A 52 -4.76 -6.83 4.31
CA TYR A 52 -4.04 -5.73 3.67
C TYR A 52 -2.53 -5.97 3.62
N HIS A 53 -1.91 -5.32 2.65
CA HIS A 53 -0.47 -5.16 2.52
C HIS A 53 -0.06 -3.79 3.06
N ILE A 54 1.01 -3.76 3.86
CA ILE A 54 1.61 -2.51 4.35
C ILE A 54 2.98 -2.31 3.71
N TYR A 55 3.20 -1.11 3.17
CA TYR A 55 4.53 -0.59 2.85
C TYR A 55 4.86 0.53 3.84
N PHE A 56 6.07 0.57 4.39
CA PHE A 56 6.46 1.59 5.36
C PHE A 56 7.94 1.93 5.28
N GLY A 57 8.29 3.18 5.58
CA GLY A 57 9.66 3.68 5.56
C GLY A 57 9.74 5.20 5.56
N ASP A 58 10.97 5.73 5.47
CA ASP A 58 11.22 7.16 5.58
C ASP A 58 11.42 7.86 4.23
N ASP A 59 11.50 7.11 3.13
CA ASP A 59 11.56 7.62 1.76
C ASP A 59 10.28 7.25 0.99
N ARG A 60 9.40 8.25 0.84
CA ARG A 60 8.13 8.10 0.11
C ARG A 60 8.33 7.64 -1.35
N ALA A 61 9.36 8.14 -2.03
CA ALA A 61 9.59 7.81 -3.44
C ALA A 61 10.04 6.34 -3.57
N ALA A 62 10.91 5.89 -2.67
CA ALA A 62 11.31 4.49 -2.62
C ALA A 62 10.13 3.54 -2.37
N LEU A 63 9.22 3.89 -1.44
CA LEU A 63 8.03 3.06 -1.15
C LEU A 63 7.08 2.92 -2.34
N LEU A 64 7.05 3.90 -3.25
CA LEU A 64 6.23 3.82 -4.47
C LEU A 64 6.82 2.85 -5.51
N GLU A 65 8.14 2.62 -5.48
CA GLU A 65 8.82 1.69 -6.37
C GLU A 65 8.99 0.29 -5.75
N GLU A 66 8.73 0.13 -4.44
CA GLU A 66 8.73 -1.16 -3.74
C GLU A 66 7.58 -2.06 -4.24
N LEU A 67 7.96 -3.28 -4.65
CA LEU A 67 7.10 -4.28 -5.28
C LEU A 67 7.43 -5.72 -4.85
N GLU A 68 8.51 -5.93 -4.11
CA GLU A 68 9.03 -7.26 -3.76
C GLU A 68 8.67 -7.63 -2.32
N ASN A 69 8.68 -6.67 -1.40
CA ASN A 69 8.35 -6.90 0.00
C ASN A 69 7.06 -6.17 0.39
N TRP A 70 5.99 -6.95 0.54
CA TRP A 70 4.65 -6.48 0.90
C TRP A 70 4.11 -7.28 2.10
N PRO A 71 4.59 -6.98 3.33
CA PRO A 71 4.08 -7.58 4.56
C PRO A 71 2.55 -7.59 4.58
N THR A 72 1.97 -8.78 4.76
CA THR A 72 0.53 -9.02 4.65
C THR A 72 -0.04 -9.38 6.01
N TYR A 73 -1.16 -8.75 6.36
CA TYR A 73 -1.81 -8.90 7.66
C TYR A 73 -3.27 -9.29 7.49
N TYR A 74 -3.70 -10.20 8.36
CA TYR A 74 -5.08 -10.68 8.50
C TYR A 74 -5.63 -10.26 9.88
N HIS A 75 -6.94 -10.36 10.08
CA HIS A 75 -7.55 -10.13 11.39
C HIS A 75 -7.02 -11.13 12.43
N SER A 76 -6.75 -10.65 13.65
CA SER A 76 -6.07 -11.41 14.70
C SER A 76 -6.92 -12.53 15.33
N ASP A 77 -8.23 -12.50 15.11
CA ASP A 77 -9.19 -13.50 15.57
C ASP A 77 -9.32 -14.70 14.63
N LEU A 78 -8.73 -14.64 13.43
CA LEU A 78 -8.68 -15.77 12.50
C LEU A 78 -7.68 -16.83 12.94
N THR A 79 -8.07 -18.08 12.75
CA THR A 79 -7.19 -19.24 12.83
C THR A 79 -6.30 -19.35 11.59
N GLY A 80 -5.22 -20.14 11.70
CA GLY A 80 -4.36 -20.41 10.54
C GLY A 80 -5.07 -21.14 9.38
N GLU A 81 -6.11 -21.92 9.68
CA GLU A 81 -6.92 -22.60 8.66
C GLU A 81 -7.81 -21.60 7.92
N GLU A 82 -8.51 -20.72 8.64
CA GLU A 82 -9.31 -19.65 8.02
C GLU A 82 -8.45 -18.71 7.16
N ILE A 83 -7.24 -18.35 7.62
CA ILE A 83 -6.30 -17.57 6.81
C ILE A 83 -5.95 -18.33 5.51
N ALA A 84 -5.66 -19.63 5.58
CA ALA A 84 -5.34 -20.42 4.40
C ALA A 84 -6.53 -20.53 3.42
N GLU A 85 -7.74 -20.68 3.93
CA GLU A 85 -8.97 -20.67 3.13
C GLU A 85 -9.15 -19.33 2.42
N GLU A 86 -8.98 -18.20 3.12
CA GLU A 86 -9.06 -16.86 2.53
C GLU A 86 -7.99 -16.63 1.45
N MET A 87 -6.76 -17.13 1.66
CA MET A 87 -5.67 -17.04 0.67
C MET A 87 -5.99 -17.82 -0.61
N ILE A 88 -6.69 -18.96 -0.50
CA ILE A 88 -7.06 -19.79 -1.65
C ILE A 88 -8.25 -19.20 -2.41
N ALA A 89 -9.16 -18.50 -1.71
CA ALA A 89 -10.37 -17.93 -2.28
C ALA A 89 -10.18 -16.56 -2.96
N HIS A 90 -9.02 -15.91 -2.78
CA HIS A 90 -8.72 -14.54 -3.25
C HIS A 90 -8.35 -14.45 -4.74
#